data_AF-A0A5R2N3V0-F1
#
_entry.id   AF-A0A5R2N3V0-F1
#
_cell.length_a   1.000
_cell.length_b   1.000
_cell.length_c   1.000
_cell.angle_alpha   90.00
_cell.angle_beta   90.00
_cell.angle_gamma   90.00
#
_symmetry.space_group_name_H-M   'P 1'
#
loop_
_entity.id
_entity.type
_entity.pdbx_description
1 polymer ?
#
loop_
_entity_poly.entity_id
_entity_poly.type
_entity_poly.pdbx_seq_one_letter_code
_entity_poly.pdbx_strand_id
1 'polypeptide(L)'
;LNPIAGGGRLKRHWPDVAAALKKHFGDFELRETQAEGDAERLALDLAANGFDLVIAAGGDGTASEVADGLLQAREEGGRTTELGLLPCGTGIDFARGLGLPTEIDATLKRIAEAKARAVDAGRICYIDEHGALASRHFINIASLGLSGATDRAVNADKRKGRMSAKALF
;
A
#
# COMPACT_ATOMS: atom_id res chain seq x y z
N LEU A 1 2.26 -0.20 8.36
CA LEU A 1 1.89 -1.63 8.45
C LEU A 1 0.38 -1.77 8.52
N ASN A 2 -0.20 -2.56 7.61
CA ASN A 2 -1.57 -3.02 7.73
C ASN A 2 -1.63 -4.35 8.53
N PRO A 3 -2.11 -4.35 9.78
CA PRO A 3 -2.04 -5.53 10.66
C PRO A 3 -2.99 -6.64 10.25
N ILE A 4 -4.03 -6.35 9.45
CA ILE A 4 -5.02 -7.35 9.00
C ILE A 4 -4.71 -7.91 7.61
N ALA A 5 -3.76 -7.32 6.87
CA ALA A 5 -3.35 -7.77 5.55
C ALA A 5 -2.86 -9.24 5.58
N GLY A 6 -3.23 -10.02 4.56
CA GLY A 6 -2.87 -11.42 4.44
C GLY A 6 -3.32 -12.30 5.61
N GLY A 7 -4.46 -11.99 6.24
CA GLY A 7 -4.96 -12.71 7.42
C GLY A 7 -4.14 -12.47 8.69
N GLY A 8 -3.45 -11.33 8.76
CA GLY A 8 -2.55 -10.97 9.85
C GLY A 8 -1.24 -11.75 9.87
N ARG A 9 -0.85 -12.37 8.75
CA ARG A 9 0.39 -13.16 8.65
C ARG A 9 1.61 -12.33 9.05
N LEU A 10 1.70 -11.08 8.59
CA LEU A 10 2.86 -10.25 8.88
C LEU A 10 2.92 -9.89 10.38
N LYS A 11 1.78 -9.60 11.01
CA LYS A 11 1.71 -9.35 12.46
C LYS A 11 2.12 -10.58 13.29
N ARG A 12 1.75 -11.79 12.85
CA ARG A 12 2.13 -13.04 13.54
C ARG A 12 3.63 -13.32 13.48
N HIS A 13 4.31 -12.92 12.41
CA HIS A 13 5.76 -13.11 12.22
C HIS A 13 6.53 -11.81 12.44
N TRP A 14 5.92 -10.84 13.16
CA TRP A 14 6.51 -9.52 13.34
C TRP A 14 7.94 -9.56 13.89
N PRO A 15 8.31 -10.44 14.86
CA PRO A 15 9.70 -10.52 15.32
C PRO A 15 10.71 -10.77 14.19
N ASP A 16 10.40 -11.69 13.27
CA ASP A 16 11.29 -12.02 12.15
C ASP A 16 11.34 -10.87 11.13
N VAL A 17 10.19 -10.22 10.88
CA VAL A 17 10.13 -9.06 9.98
C VAL A 17 10.89 -7.87 10.55
N ALA A 18 10.72 -7.58 11.84
CA ALA A 18 11.43 -6.51 12.53
C ALA A 18 12.94 -6.76 12.55
N ALA A 19 13.36 -8.01 12.78
CA ALA A 19 14.77 -8.39 12.71
C ALA A 19 15.34 -8.19 11.30
N ALA A 20 14.59 -8.59 10.26
CA ALA A 20 15.01 -8.39 8.87
C ALA A 20 15.04 -6.90 8.48
N LEU A 21 14.05 -6.10 8.89
CA LEU A 21 14.05 -4.65 8.71
C LEU A 21 15.29 -4.03 9.36
N LYS A 22 15.57 -4.39 10.62
CA LYS A 22 16.73 -3.88 11.33
C LYS A 22 18.05 -4.26 10.68
N LYS A 23 18.14 -5.49 10.16
CA LYS A 23 19.31 -6.00 9.44
C LYS A 23 19.62 -5.19 8.17
N HIS A 24 18.60 -4.78 7.40
CA HIS A 24 18.80 -4.12 6.10
C HIS A 24 18.77 -2.59 6.17
N PHE A 25 18.04 -2.00 7.12
CA PHE A 25 17.81 -0.55 7.20
C PHE A 25 18.29 0.10 8.50
N GLY A 26 18.73 -0.68 9.50
CA GLY A 26 19.10 -0.15 10.82
C GLY A 26 17.86 0.18 11.66
N ASP A 27 17.89 1.31 12.37
CA ASP A 27 16.73 1.73 13.14
C ASP A 27 15.60 2.22 12.22
N PHE A 28 14.37 1.85 12.55
CA PHE A 28 13.20 2.16 11.74
C PHE A 28 12.03 2.54 12.64
N GLU A 29 11.08 3.27 12.05
CA GLU A 29 9.84 3.63 12.72
C GLU A 29 8.68 2.76 12.23
N LEU A 30 7.91 2.19 13.17
CA LEU A 30 6.70 1.45 12.85
C LEU A 30 5.46 2.33 13.08
N ARG A 31 4.63 2.45 12.04
CA ARG A 31 3.26 2.97 12.12
C ARG A 31 2.26 1.89 11.70
N GLU A 32 1.29 1.58 12.56
CA GLU A 32 0.20 0.64 12.25
C GLU A 32 -1.06 1.41 11.81
N THR A 33 -1.70 0.95 10.73
CA THR A 33 -3.00 1.46 10.29
C THR A 33 -4.11 0.84 11.14
N GLN A 34 -5.16 1.60 11.44
CA GLN A 34 -6.34 1.15 12.18
C GLN A 34 -7.58 1.05 11.29
N ALA A 35 -7.68 1.91 10.28
CA ALA A 35 -8.77 1.97 9.32
C ALA A 35 -8.29 2.29 7.90
N GLU A 36 -9.22 2.27 6.95
CA GLU A 36 -9.00 2.77 5.59
C GLU A 36 -8.63 4.27 5.62
N GLY A 37 -7.71 4.69 4.75
CA GLY A 37 -7.19 6.06 4.69
C GLY A 37 -6.08 6.37 5.72
N ASP A 38 -5.85 5.51 6.71
CA ASP A 38 -4.75 5.74 7.66
C ASP A 38 -3.37 5.69 6.99
N ALA A 39 -3.17 4.83 5.99
CA ALA A 39 -1.84 4.68 5.41
C ALA A 39 -1.41 5.93 4.63
N GLU A 40 -2.38 6.64 4.04
CA GLU A 40 -2.19 7.94 3.39
C GLU A 40 -1.75 9.00 4.40
N ARG A 41 -2.55 9.18 5.47
CA ARG A 41 -2.26 10.15 6.55
C ARG A 41 -0.91 9.88 7.21
N LEU A 42 -0.57 8.62 7.46
CA LEU A 42 0.70 8.23 8.05
C LEU A 42 1.88 8.46 7.08
N ALA A 43 1.68 8.24 5.78
CA ALA A 43 2.72 8.50 4.78
C ALA A 43 3.01 10.00 4.64
N LEU A 44 1.98 10.84 4.65
CA LEU A 44 2.10 12.30 4.73
C LEU A 44 2.95 12.73 5.94
N ASP A 45 2.61 12.23 7.13
CA ASP A 45 3.35 12.53 8.37
C ASP A 45 4.81 12.07 8.28
N LEU A 46 5.07 10.85 7.80
CA LEU A 46 6.44 10.34 7.63
C LEU A 46 7.24 11.18 6.62
N ALA A 47 6.65 11.57 5.50
CA ALA A 47 7.32 12.44 4.52
C ALA A 47 7.63 13.82 5.12
N ALA A 48 6.68 14.41 5.85
CA ALA A 48 6.85 15.69 6.54
C ALA A 48 7.95 15.63 7.62
N ASN A 49 8.07 14.51 8.32
CA ASN A 49 9.14 14.25 9.30
C ASN A 49 10.50 13.92 8.64
N GLY A 50 10.57 13.94 7.31
CA GLY A 50 11.81 13.88 6.56
C GLY A 50 12.36 12.48 6.34
N PHE A 51 11.52 11.44 6.40
CA PHE A 51 11.92 10.10 6.03
C PHE A 51 12.21 10.02 4.52
N ASP A 52 13.36 9.45 4.17
CA ASP A 52 13.77 9.29 2.76
C ASP A 52 13.11 8.06 2.10
N LEU A 53 12.71 7.07 2.90
CA LEU A 53 12.05 5.83 2.44
C LEU A 53 10.87 5.49 3.37
N VAL A 54 9.72 5.21 2.77
CA VAL A 54 8.55 4.65 3.45
C VAL A 54 8.22 3.28 2.85
N ILE A 55 8.15 2.25 3.70
CA ILE A 55 7.83 0.88 3.26
C ILE A 55 6.36 0.57 3.58
N ALA A 56 5.55 0.43 2.52
CA ALA A 56 4.16 -0.01 2.63
C ALA A 56 4.10 -1.54 2.85
N ALA A 57 3.87 -1.95 4.10
CA ALA A 57 3.64 -3.34 4.46
C ALA A 57 2.15 -3.68 4.44
N GLY A 58 1.67 -4.28 3.35
CA GLY A 58 0.25 -4.54 3.10
C GLY A 58 -0.02 -5.07 1.69
N GLY A 59 -1.28 -4.95 1.24
CA GLY A 59 -1.67 -5.23 -0.16
C GLY A 59 -1.68 -3.97 -1.03
N ASP A 60 -2.21 -4.08 -2.23
CA ASP A 60 -2.26 -2.98 -3.22
C ASP A 60 -3.00 -1.74 -2.69
N GLY A 61 -4.07 -1.91 -1.90
CA GLY A 61 -4.78 -0.79 -1.27
C GLY A 61 -3.89 0.02 -0.31
N THR A 62 -3.12 -0.68 0.53
CA THR A 62 -2.15 -0.04 1.43
C THR A 62 -1.02 0.64 0.64
N ALA A 63 -0.53 0.01 -0.43
CA ALA A 63 0.48 0.61 -1.30
C ALA A 63 -0.05 1.88 -1.99
N SER A 64 -1.30 1.87 -2.45
CA SER A 64 -1.94 3.01 -3.12
C SER A 64 -2.19 4.17 -2.16
N GLU A 65 -2.66 3.91 -0.93
CA GLU A 65 -2.81 4.94 0.10
C GLU A 65 -1.47 5.58 0.47
N VAL A 66 -0.43 4.77 0.71
CA VAL A 66 0.91 5.32 1.01
C VAL A 66 1.42 6.15 -0.16
N ALA A 67 1.30 5.66 -1.39
CA ALA A 67 1.74 6.40 -2.58
C ALA A 67 1.01 7.74 -2.72
N ASP A 68 -0.30 7.76 -2.46
CA ASP A 68 -1.08 9.00 -2.50
C ASP A 68 -0.59 10.01 -1.47
N GLY A 69 -0.38 9.60 -0.21
CA GLY A 69 0.16 10.48 0.83
C GLY A 69 1.56 11.04 0.49
N LEU A 70 2.46 10.21 -0.06
CA LEU A 70 3.79 10.68 -0.47
C LEU A 70 3.73 11.67 -1.64
N LEU A 71 2.81 11.46 -2.59
CA LEU A 71 2.62 12.36 -3.73
C LEU A 71 2.01 13.69 -3.26
N GLN A 72 1.02 13.67 -2.37
CA GLN A 72 0.45 14.87 -1.75
C GLN A 72 1.55 15.67 -1.01
N ALA A 73 2.35 15.01 -0.17
CA ALA A 73 3.45 15.67 0.54
C ALA A 73 4.45 16.35 -0.44
N ARG A 74 4.72 15.73 -1.58
CA ARG A 74 5.57 16.30 -2.63
C ARG A 74 4.91 17.48 -3.33
N GLU A 75 3.61 17.42 -3.62
CA GLU A 75 2.85 18.53 -4.21
C GLU A 75 2.80 19.75 -3.28
N GLU A 76 2.81 19.53 -1.97
CA GLU A 76 2.91 20.57 -0.93
C GLU A 76 4.33 21.15 -0.78
N GLY A 77 5.27 20.76 -1.64
CA GLY A 77 6.67 21.24 -1.62
C GLY A 77 7.61 20.42 -0.73
N GLY A 78 7.15 19.28 -0.22
CA GLY A 78 7.97 18.30 0.49
C GLY A 78 9.05 17.67 -0.40
N ARG A 79 10.03 17.04 0.24
CA ARG A 79 11.07 16.28 -0.47
C ARG A 79 10.47 15.03 -1.11
N THR A 80 11.14 14.51 -2.13
CA THR A 80 10.77 13.21 -2.69
C THR A 80 11.16 12.11 -1.70
N THR A 81 10.15 11.45 -1.14
CA THR A 81 10.29 10.24 -0.33
C THR A 81 10.05 9.01 -1.20
N GLU A 82 10.93 8.01 -1.08
CA GLU A 82 10.85 6.78 -1.84
C GLU A 82 9.80 5.82 -1.25
N LEU A 83 9.16 5.04 -2.13
CA LEU A 83 8.18 4.02 -1.75
C LEU A 83 8.78 2.61 -1.91
N GLY A 84 8.90 1.90 -0.79
CA GLY A 84 9.16 0.46 -0.77
C GLY A 84 7.87 -0.34 -0.56
N LEU A 85 7.79 -1.55 -1.11
CA LEU A 85 6.63 -2.42 -0.95
C LEU A 85 7.02 -3.70 -0.25
N LEU A 86 6.40 -3.98 0.89
CA LEU A 86 6.49 -5.26 1.56
C LEU A 86 5.15 -5.99 1.37
N PRO A 87 4.99 -6.76 0.27
CA PRO A 87 3.72 -7.34 -0.11
C PRO A 87 3.23 -8.37 0.91
N CYS A 88 2.00 -8.17 1.39
CA CYS A 88 1.37 -9.00 2.41
C CYS A 88 -0.07 -9.33 2.03
N GLY A 89 -0.34 -10.61 1.75
CA GLY A 89 -1.68 -11.09 1.44
C GLY A 89 -1.87 -11.45 -0.03
N THR A 90 -3.10 -11.31 -0.52
CA THR A 90 -3.53 -11.89 -1.80
C THR A 90 -3.52 -10.89 -2.96
N GLY A 91 -3.90 -9.63 -2.72
CA GLY A 91 -3.85 -8.52 -3.68
C GLY A 91 -2.51 -7.80 -3.60
N ILE A 92 -1.55 -8.27 -4.38
CA ILE A 92 -0.17 -7.75 -4.45
C ILE A 92 0.25 -7.60 -5.92
N ASP A 93 -0.70 -7.27 -6.79
CA ASP A 93 -0.49 -7.27 -8.24
C ASP A 93 0.53 -6.24 -8.67
N PHE A 94 0.58 -5.10 -7.98
CA PHE A 94 1.61 -4.10 -8.24
C PHE A 94 3.00 -4.63 -7.90
N ALA A 95 3.17 -5.23 -6.70
CA ALA A 95 4.43 -5.86 -6.31
C ALA A 95 4.85 -7.02 -7.23
N ARG A 96 3.89 -7.82 -7.72
CA ARG A 96 4.14 -8.87 -8.72
C ARG A 96 4.60 -8.30 -10.06
N GLY A 97 3.96 -7.23 -10.54
CA GLY A 97 4.36 -6.52 -11.76
C GLY A 97 5.79 -5.96 -11.68
N LEU A 98 6.26 -5.62 -10.47
CA LEU A 98 7.64 -5.18 -10.21
C LEU A 98 8.66 -6.33 -10.08
N GLY A 99 8.21 -7.58 -10.12
CA GLY A 99 9.06 -8.75 -9.92
C GLY A 99 9.69 -8.79 -8.52
N LEU A 100 8.97 -8.32 -7.49
CA LEU A 100 9.46 -8.43 -6.12
C LEU A 100 9.46 -9.90 -5.66
N PRO A 101 10.47 -10.32 -4.88
CA PRO A 101 10.47 -11.64 -4.25
C PRO A 101 9.24 -11.87 -3.37
N THR A 102 8.92 -13.13 -3.11
CA THR A 102 7.87 -13.51 -2.15
C THR A 102 8.39 -13.61 -0.72
N GLU A 103 9.69 -13.88 -0.56
CA GLU A 103 10.34 -14.04 0.74
C GLU A 103 10.69 -12.68 1.36
N ILE A 104 10.37 -12.51 2.65
CA ILE A 104 10.50 -11.23 3.36
C ILE A 104 11.93 -10.69 3.31
N ASP A 105 12.92 -11.51 3.68
CA ASP A 105 14.34 -11.07 3.70
C ASP A 105 14.83 -10.71 2.30
N ALA A 106 14.44 -11.47 1.27
CA ALA A 106 14.83 -11.20 -0.11
C ALA A 106 14.19 -9.91 -0.64
N THR A 107 12.94 -9.64 -0.27
CA THR A 107 12.25 -8.40 -0.64
C THR A 107 12.85 -7.20 0.06
N LEU A 108 13.11 -7.29 1.36
CA LEU A 108 13.75 -6.20 2.11
C LEU A 108 15.17 -5.93 1.62
N LYS A 109 15.94 -6.97 1.33
CA LYS A 109 17.25 -6.84 0.68
C LYS A 109 17.14 -6.11 -0.66
N ARG A 110 16.18 -6.50 -1.50
CA ARG A 110 15.96 -5.86 -2.81
C ARG A 110 15.59 -4.38 -2.66
N ILE A 111 14.75 -4.02 -1.68
CA ILE A 111 14.41 -2.63 -1.41
C ILE A 111 15.66 -1.85 -0.98
N ALA A 112 16.48 -2.41 -0.08
CA ALA A 112 17.69 -1.76 0.43
C ALA A 112 18.78 -1.55 -0.64
N GLU A 113 18.91 -2.48 -1.59
CA GLU A 113 19.94 -2.45 -2.63
C GLU A 113 19.46 -1.77 -3.93
N ALA A 114 18.15 -1.52 -4.08
CA ALA A 114 17.60 -0.95 -5.31
C ALA A 114 17.97 0.52 -5.47
N LYS A 115 18.23 0.91 -6.72
CA LYS A 115 18.20 2.33 -7.10
C LYS A 115 16.75 2.73 -7.31
N ALA A 116 16.33 3.82 -6.67
CA ALA A 116 15.01 4.37 -6.90
C ALA A 116 14.80 4.70 -8.37
N ARG A 117 13.57 4.46 -8.83
CA ARG A 117 13.13 4.76 -10.19
C ARG A 117 11.85 5.57 -10.12
N ALA A 118 11.73 6.55 -11.01
CA ALA A 118 10.46 7.23 -11.20
C ALA A 118 9.42 6.23 -11.74
N VAL A 119 8.19 6.37 -11.27
CA VAL A 119 7.02 5.62 -11.74
C VAL A 119 5.92 6.64 -11.99
N ASP A 120 5.24 6.52 -13.11
CA ASP A 120 4.08 7.36 -13.40
C ASP A 120 2.94 7.02 -12.43
N ALA A 121 2.29 8.06 -11.92
CA ALA A 121 1.08 7.95 -11.13
C ALA A 121 -0.05 8.69 -11.84
N GLY A 122 -1.25 8.11 -11.82
CA GLY A 122 -2.45 8.79 -12.26
C GLY A 122 -3.03 9.62 -11.11
N ARG A 123 -3.72 10.71 -11.44
CA ARG A 123 -4.57 11.47 -10.50
C ARG A 123 -5.99 11.50 -11.03
N ILE A 124 -6.95 11.12 -10.20
CA ILE A 124 -8.38 11.24 -10.49
C ILE A 124 -8.99 12.34 -9.64
N CYS A 125 -9.86 13.15 -10.23
CA CYS A 125 -10.70 14.11 -9.52
C CYS A 125 -12.15 13.62 -9.57
N TYR A 126 -12.86 13.71 -8.44
CA TYR A 126 -14.23 13.21 -8.30
C TYR A 126 -15.01 14.04 -7.27
N ILE A 127 -16.33 13.85 -7.24
CA ILE A 127 -17.19 14.40 -6.19
C ILE A 127 -17.36 13.32 -5.12
N ASP A 128 -17.02 13.63 -3.88
CA ASP A 128 -17.13 12.71 -2.76
C ASP A 128 -18.58 12.52 -2.29
N GLU A 129 -18.77 11.67 -1.27
CA GLU A 129 -20.10 11.36 -0.71
C GLU A 129 -20.78 12.58 -0.06
N HIS A 130 -20.03 13.65 0.21
CA HIS A 130 -20.51 14.90 0.79
C HIS A 130 -20.74 16.00 -0.26
N GLY A 131 -20.51 15.71 -1.54
CA GLY A 131 -20.68 16.67 -2.63
C GLY A 131 -19.48 17.61 -2.82
N ALA A 132 -18.35 17.35 -2.16
CA ALA A 132 -17.14 18.15 -2.31
C ALA A 132 -16.25 17.61 -3.44
N LEU A 133 -15.52 18.52 -4.10
CA LEU A 133 -14.49 18.14 -5.06
C LEU A 133 -13.29 17.56 -4.31
N ALA A 134 -12.95 16.31 -4.64
CA ALA A 134 -11.82 15.58 -4.10
C ALA A 134 -10.89 15.10 -5.23
N SER A 135 -9.67 14.75 -4.87
CA SER A 135 -8.72 14.10 -5.79
C SER A 135 -7.91 13.03 -5.08
N ARG A 136 -7.48 12.01 -5.83
CA ARG A 136 -6.65 10.92 -5.31
C ARG A 136 -5.66 10.45 -6.37
N HIS A 137 -4.44 10.11 -5.95
CA HIS A 137 -3.47 9.45 -6.82
C HIS A 137 -3.63 7.93 -6.81
N PHE A 138 -3.26 7.29 -7.91
CA PHE A 138 -3.20 5.83 -8.03
C PHE A 138 -1.96 5.39 -8.82
N ILE A 139 -1.41 4.25 -8.45
CA ILE A 139 -0.15 3.71 -9.02
C ILE A 139 -0.35 2.47 -9.89
N ASN A 140 -1.56 1.92 -9.93
CA ASN A 140 -1.86 0.70 -10.69
C ASN A 140 -3.08 0.87 -11.59
N ILE A 141 -4.28 0.93 -11.00
CA ILE A 141 -5.52 1.04 -11.75
C ILE A 141 -6.54 1.88 -11.00
N ALA A 142 -7.29 2.70 -11.74
CA ALA A 142 -8.53 3.31 -11.28
C ALA A 142 -9.66 2.75 -12.15
N SER A 143 -10.75 2.30 -11.52
CA SER A 143 -11.92 1.77 -12.22
C SER A 143 -13.19 2.44 -11.70
N LEU A 144 -14.14 2.68 -12.61
CA LEU A 144 -15.37 3.42 -12.35
C LEU A 144 -16.56 2.67 -12.99
N GLY A 145 -17.75 2.87 -12.43
CA GLY A 145 -18.98 2.24 -12.94
C GLY A 145 -19.19 0.83 -12.38
N LEU A 146 -19.45 -0.13 -13.26
CA LEU A 146 -19.88 -1.48 -12.86
C LEU A 146 -18.83 -2.21 -12.01
N SER A 147 -17.55 -2.07 -12.34
CA SER A 147 -16.44 -2.69 -11.58
C SER A 147 -16.46 -2.24 -10.11
N GLY A 148 -16.65 -0.96 -9.84
CA GLY A 148 -16.72 -0.44 -8.47
C GLY A 148 -17.94 -0.96 -7.70
N ALA A 149 -19.06 -1.20 -8.38
CA ALA A 149 -20.22 -1.84 -7.75
C ALA A 149 -19.94 -3.31 -7.41
N THR A 150 -19.24 -4.04 -8.30
CA THR A 150 -18.80 -5.41 -8.06
C THR A 150 -17.81 -5.50 -6.90
N ASP A 151 -16.79 -4.65 -6.86
CA ASP A 151 -15.79 -4.64 -5.79
C ASP A 151 -16.44 -4.37 -4.42
N ARG A 152 -17.38 -3.41 -4.35
CA ARG A 152 -18.16 -3.18 -3.13
C ARG A 152 -18.96 -4.40 -2.70
N ALA A 153 -19.63 -5.08 -3.63
CA ALA A 153 -20.41 -6.27 -3.33
C ALA A 153 -19.53 -7.43 -2.82
N VAL A 154 -18.37 -7.64 -3.46
CA VAL A 154 -17.40 -8.67 -3.06
C VAL A 154 -16.80 -8.36 -1.68
N ASN A 155 -16.44 -7.10 -1.41
CA ASN A 155 -15.87 -6.69 -0.13
C ASN A 155 -16.89 -6.70 1.02
N ALA A 156 -18.18 -6.48 0.72
CA ALA A 156 -19.27 -6.59 1.69
C ALA A 156 -19.60 -8.06 2.04
N ASP A 157 -19.29 -9.03 1.17
CA ASP A 157 -19.51 -10.44 1.48
C ASP A 157 -18.48 -10.92 2.53
N LYS A 158 -19.00 -11.32 3.70
CA LYS A 158 -18.20 -11.85 4.81
C LYS A 158 -17.52 -13.18 4.47
N ARG A 159 -17.91 -13.85 3.38
CA ARG A 159 -17.29 -15.09 2.86
C ARG A 159 -16.08 -14.79 1.99
N LYS A 160 -15.09 -14.06 2.54
CA LYS A 160 -13.82 -13.74 1.86
C LYS A 160 -13.18 -15.00 1.24
N GLY A 161 -13.10 -15.05 -0.09
CA GLY A 161 -12.34 -16.06 -0.85
C GLY A 161 -12.94 -17.47 -0.97
N ARG A 162 -14.24 -17.66 -0.66
CA ARG A 162 -14.90 -19.00 -0.72
C ARG A 162 -15.88 -19.20 -1.87
N MET A 163 -16.00 -18.26 -2.79
CA MET A 163 -16.86 -18.43 -3.96
C MET A 163 -16.02 -18.59 -5.22
N SER A 164 -16.13 -19.78 -5.83
CA SER A 164 -15.65 -20.03 -7.19
C SER A 164 -16.39 -19.11 -8.15
N ALA A 165 -15.70 -18.60 -9.18
CA ALA A 165 -16.30 -17.79 -10.26
C ALA A 165 -17.49 -18.48 -10.95
N LYS A 166 -17.63 -19.81 -10.81
CA LYS A 166 -18.80 -20.58 -11.30
C LYS A 166 -20.08 -20.41 -10.47
N ALA A 167 -20.05 -19.73 -9.33
CA ALA A 167 -21.22 -19.52 -8.49
C ALA A 167 -21.95 -18.19 -8.75
N LEU A 168 -21.43 -17.37 -9.67
CA LEU A 168 -21.92 -16.02 -9.95
C LEU A 168 -22.48 -15.85 -11.38
N PHE A 169 -22.56 -16.93 -12.16
CA PHE A 169 -23.21 -16.99 -13.47
C PHE A 169 -24.07 -18.23 -13.60
#